data_AF-A0A7W1QNW3-F1
#
_entry.id   AF-A0A7W1QNW3-F1
#
_cell.length_a   1.000
_cell.length_b   1.000
_cell.length_c   1.000
_cell.angle_alpha   90.00
_cell.angle_beta   90.00
_cell.angle_gamma   90.00
#
_symmetry.space_group_name_H-M   'P 1'
#
loop_
_entity.id
_entity.type
_entity.pdbx_description
1 polymer ?
#
loop_
_entity_poly.entity_id
_entity_poly.type
_entity_poly.pdbx_seq_one_letter_code
_entity_poly.pdbx_strand_id
1 'polypeptide(L)'
;MKPLLLNCALMWTAGGILLAQEPTFPEAETQDPAPEHRASPGADAQSPSPTPAPPFIPPDFLPLPDRMASPPPAVPRELGVQQLDDALKRAPVNAAAESSRQQMQWRELRNRIANDAGLKNMLREADAARTDLQKRKLLRRYYEAYYARLGALVSTAEMKAYLLERKNRQIGALQQPRVRPEPPPKPKH
;
A
#
# COMPACT_ATOMS: atom_id res chain seq x y z
N MET A 1 19.77 17.43 -35.30
CA MET A 1 19.99 17.51 -33.84
C MET A 1 18.94 16.63 -33.17
N LYS A 2 19.36 15.59 -32.44
CA LYS A 2 18.49 14.58 -31.80
C LYS A 2 18.65 14.73 -30.27
N PRO A 3 17.58 14.78 -29.45
CA PRO A 3 17.73 14.56 -28.02
C PRO A 3 17.53 13.06 -27.69
N LEU A 4 18.50 12.56 -26.92
CA LEU A 4 18.56 11.22 -26.33
C LEU A 4 17.34 10.94 -25.43
N LEU A 5 16.74 9.76 -25.58
CA LEU A 5 15.83 9.19 -24.60
C LEU A 5 16.62 8.21 -23.71
N LEU A 6 16.71 8.55 -22.43
CA LEU A 6 17.33 7.76 -21.38
C LEU A 6 16.36 6.66 -20.95
N ASN A 7 16.73 5.41 -21.23
CA ASN A 7 16.03 4.21 -20.78
C ASN A 7 16.31 3.95 -19.29
N CYS A 8 15.29 3.98 -18.44
CA CYS A 8 15.33 3.37 -17.12
C CYS A 8 14.74 1.96 -17.19
N ALA A 9 15.62 0.96 -17.27
CA ALA A 9 15.29 -0.42 -16.97
C ALA A 9 15.35 -0.60 -15.44
N LEU A 10 14.23 -0.97 -14.81
CA LEU A 10 14.23 -1.51 -13.46
C LEU A 10 13.83 -2.99 -13.53
N MET A 11 14.82 -3.85 -13.30
CA MET A 11 14.65 -5.29 -13.20
C MET A 11 13.87 -5.66 -11.93
N TRP A 12 12.89 -6.55 -12.10
CA TRP A 12 12.26 -7.32 -11.05
C TRP A 12 13.18 -8.46 -10.64
N THR A 13 13.46 -8.61 -9.35
CA THR A 13 14.00 -9.85 -8.79
C THR A 13 12.88 -10.64 -8.11
N ALA A 14 12.82 -11.91 -8.49
CA ALA A 14 11.93 -12.93 -7.97
C ALA A 14 12.43 -13.49 -6.62
N GLY A 15 11.49 -13.98 -5.83
CA GLY A 15 11.72 -14.81 -4.63
C GLY A 15 10.53 -14.64 -3.70
N GLY A 16 9.87 -15.66 -3.18
CA GLY A 16 10.01 -17.11 -3.23
C GLY A 16 8.97 -17.62 -2.22
N ILE A 17 8.16 -18.60 -2.63
CA ILE A 17 7.12 -19.24 -1.81
C ILE A 17 7.81 -20.04 -0.70
N LEU A 18 7.39 -19.92 0.58
CA LEU A 18 7.30 -21.11 1.44
C LEU A 18 6.47 -20.95 2.74
N LEU A 19 5.52 -21.89 2.83
CA LEU A 19 4.94 -22.63 3.96
C LEU A 19 4.20 -21.94 5.10
N ALA A 20 2.95 -22.41 5.21
CA ALA A 20 2.02 -22.31 6.32
C ALA A 20 2.59 -22.87 7.63
N GLN A 21 2.14 -22.29 8.74
CA GLN A 21 2.05 -22.97 10.02
C GLN A 21 0.70 -22.57 10.66
N GLU A 22 -0.20 -23.55 10.78
CA GLU A 22 -1.40 -23.46 11.62
C GLU A 22 -0.99 -23.72 13.08
N PRO A 23 -1.43 -22.89 14.05
CA PRO A 23 -1.29 -23.25 15.46
C PRO A 23 -2.47 -24.16 15.89
N THR A 24 -2.14 -25.42 16.15
CA THR A 24 -2.97 -26.38 16.90
C THR A 24 -3.27 -25.82 18.30
N PHE A 25 -4.55 -25.59 18.60
CA PHE A 25 -5.03 -25.41 19.97
C PHE A 25 -5.22 -26.79 20.62
N PRO A 26 -4.63 -27.09 21.78
CA PRO A 26 -5.04 -28.25 22.56
C PRO A 26 -6.31 -27.93 23.35
N GLU A 27 -7.33 -28.72 23.03
CA GLU A 27 -8.58 -28.91 23.75
C GLU A 27 -8.28 -29.39 25.18
N ALA A 28 -8.61 -28.56 26.17
CA ALA A 28 -8.66 -28.98 27.57
C ALA A 28 -10.14 -29.09 27.97
N GLU A 29 -10.75 -30.23 27.65
CA GLU A 29 -11.91 -30.73 28.36
C GLU A 29 -11.49 -31.12 29.79
N THR A 30 -11.96 -30.35 30.78
CA THR A 30 -12.17 -30.87 32.14
C THR A 30 -13.54 -30.41 32.59
N GLN A 31 -14.43 -31.40 32.68
CA GLN A 31 -15.83 -31.34 33.08
C GLN A 31 -15.92 -31.40 34.61
N ASP A 32 -16.67 -30.49 35.26
CA ASP A 32 -17.42 -30.80 36.50
C ASP A 32 -18.45 -29.69 36.86
N PRO A 33 -19.74 -30.01 37.07
CA PRO A 33 -20.73 -29.04 37.59
C PRO A 33 -21.22 -29.35 39.03
N ALA A 34 -20.95 -28.41 39.95
CA ALA A 34 -21.75 -27.98 41.15
C ALA A 34 -22.06 -29.02 42.27
N PRO A 35 -22.55 -28.65 43.51
CA PRO A 35 -23.00 -27.34 44.04
C PRO A 35 -22.58 -26.95 45.50
N GLU A 36 -22.82 -25.67 45.83
CA GLU A 36 -23.28 -25.05 47.12
C GLU A 36 -22.61 -25.34 48.50
N HIS A 37 -22.07 -24.29 49.16
CA HIS A 37 -22.66 -23.60 50.33
C HIS A 37 -21.68 -22.66 51.08
N ARG A 38 -22.04 -21.35 51.09
CA ARG A 38 -22.16 -20.43 52.24
C ARG A 38 -21.01 -20.29 53.27
N ALA A 39 -20.39 -19.09 53.34
CA ALA A 39 -20.38 -18.18 54.50
C ALA A 39 -19.35 -17.02 54.34
N SER A 40 -19.82 -15.78 54.46
CA SER A 40 -19.01 -14.60 54.87
C SER A 40 -19.22 -14.41 56.39
N PRO A 41 -18.31 -13.82 57.22
CA PRO A 41 -17.85 -12.43 57.07
C PRO A 41 -16.46 -12.07 57.68
N GLY A 42 -15.98 -10.84 57.41
CA GLY A 42 -15.36 -10.01 58.45
C GLY A 42 -13.87 -9.65 58.36
N ALA A 43 -13.65 -8.33 58.47
CA ALA A 43 -12.51 -7.64 59.10
C ALA A 43 -11.20 -7.43 58.31
N ASP A 44 -10.96 -6.14 58.06
CA ASP A 44 -9.69 -5.42 58.15
C ASP A 44 -8.49 -5.84 57.27
N ALA A 45 -8.25 -5.06 56.23
CA ALA A 45 -7.08 -4.17 56.16
C ALA A 45 -6.96 -3.57 54.76
N GLN A 46 -7.06 -2.24 54.65
CA GLN A 46 -6.47 -1.53 53.53
C GLN A 46 -4.95 -1.68 53.62
N SER A 47 -4.33 -2.21 52.57
CA SER A 47 -2.97 -1.82 52.17
C SER A 47 -2.84 -1.89 50.65
N PRO A 48 -2.23 -0.86 50.03
CA PRO A 48 -2.19 -0.70 48.57
C PRO A 48 -1.30 -1.78 47.93
N SER A 49 -1.79 -2.39 46.85
CA SER A 49 -0.96 -3.24 46.00
C SER A 49 0.25 -2.44 45.49
N PRO A 50 1.48 -2.98 45.57
CA PRO A 50 2.66 -2.30 45.05
C PRO A 50 2.56 -2.21 43.52
N THR A 51 2.73 -1.00 43.00
CA THR A 51 3.02 -0.74 41.58
C THR A 51 4.19 -1.61 41.12
N PRO A 52 4.05 -2.44 40.08
CA PRO A 52 5.21 -3.11 39.51
C PRO A 52 6.12 -2.05 38.87
N ALA A 53 7.39 -2.02 39.31
CA ALA A 53 8.41 -1.17 38.73
C ALA A 53 8.57 -1.47 37.22
N PRO A 54 8.89 -0.46 36.37
CA PRO A 54 9.26 -0.72 34.99
C PRO A 54 10.51 -1.61 34.94
N PRO A 55 10.58 -2.60 34.02
CA PRO A 55 11.76 -3.45 33.91
C PRO A 55 12.99 -2.60 33.56
N PHE A 56 14.01 -2.70 34.40
CA PHE A 56 15.34 -2.15 34.16
C PHE A 56 16.00 -2.96 33.04
N ILE A 57 16.19 -2.35 31.87
CA ILE A 57 16.93 -2.94 30.75
C ILE A 57 18.42 -2.63 30.97
N PRO A 58 19.30 -3.61 31.21
CA PRO A 58 20.74 -3.37 31.28
C PRO A 58 21.29 -2.96 29.88
N PRO A 59 22.28 -2.05 29.80
CA PRO A 59 22.74 -1.45 28.55
C PRO A 59 23.72 -2.34 27.74
N ASP A 60 23.53 -3.66 27.70
CA ASP A 60 24.51 -4.59 27.10
C ASP A 60 23.97 -5.50 25.97
N PHE A 61 22.77 -5.23 25.43
CA PHE A 61 22.23 -5.96 24.28
C PHE A 61 22.24 -5.16 22.98
N LEU A 62 23.31 -4.40 22.71
CA LEU A 62 23.65 -4.02 21.34
C LEU A 62 24.60 -5.10 20.78
N PRO A 63 24.20 -5.92 19.79
CA PRO A 63 25.16 -6.77 19.11
C PRO A 63 26.19 -5.88 18.42
N LEU A 64 27.43 -5.95 18.90
CA LEU A 64 28.60 -5.35 18.26
C LEU A 64 28.77 -6.06 16.90
N PRO A 65 28.71 -5.37 15.74
CA PRO A 65 28.96 -6.03 14.47
C PRO A 65 30.44 -6.37 14.39
N ASP A 66 30.71 -7.67 14.47
CA ASP A 66 32.04 -8.26 14.28
C ASP A 66 32.55 -7.84 12.90
N ARG A 67 33.55 -6.97 12.91
CA ARG A 67 34.08 -6.25 11.75
C ARG A 67 35.04 -7.15 10.98
N MET A 68 34.53 -8.25 10.43
CA MET A 68 35.29 -9.07 9.48
C MET A 68 35.13 -8.48 8.07
N ALA A 69 36.07 -7.61 7.72
CA ALA A 69 36.54 -7.25 6.38
C ALA A 69 35.49 -7.24 5.24
N SER A 70 34.79 -6.11 5.07
CA SER A 70 34.21 -5.68 3.80
C SER A 70 34.49 -4.18 3.65
N PRO A 71 34.92 -3.66 2.48
CA PRO A 71 35.15 -2.23 2.30
C PRO A 71 33.87 -1.46 2.67
N PRO A 72 33.98 -0.30 3.35
CA PRO A 72 32.81 0.38 3.88
C PRO A 72 31.81 0.66 2.75
N PRO A 73 30.53 0.25 2.86
CA PRO A 73 29.52 0.76 1.95
C PRO A 73 29.50 2.27 2.15
N ALA A 74 29.66 3.03 1.06
CA ALA A 74 29.66 4.48 1.10
C ALA A 74 28.39 4.95 1.83
N VAL A 75 28.56 5.42 3.06
CA VAL A 75 27.55 6.24 3.73
C VAL A 75 27.18 7.36 2.76
N PRO A 76 25.89 7.65 2.51
CA PRO A 76 25.50 8.83 1.75
C PRO A 76 26.17 10.01 2.42
N ARG A 77 27.21 10.54 1.77
CA ARG A 77 28.00 11.68 2.23
C ARG A 77 26.99 12.74 2.62
N GLU A 78 26.96 13.11 3.89
CA GLU A 78 25.95 14.02 4.44
C GLU A 78 25.79 15.17 3.47
N LEU A 79 24.60 15.31 2.89
CA LEU A 79 24.32 16.33 1.89
C LEU A 79 24.72 17.65 2.54
N GLY A 80 25.80 18.24 2.04
CA GLY A 80 26.32 19.48 2.60
C GLY A 80 25.20 20.51 2.61
N VAL A 81 25.16 21.39 3.60
CA VAL A 81 24.04 22.32 3.84
C VAL A 81 23.59 23.07 2.58
N GLN A 82 24.51 23.34 1.63
CA GLN A 82 24.21 23.92 0.32
C GLN A 82 23.41 23.01 -0.63
N GLN A 83 23.64 21.70 -0.64
CA GLN A 83 22.84 20.74 -1.43
C GLN A 83 21.42 20.62 -0.89
N LEU A 84 21.22 20.79 0.41
CA LEU A 84 19.88 20.85 1.01
C LEU A 84 19.15 22.14 0.60
N ASP A 85 19.85 23.27 0.61
CA ASP A 85 19.29 24.55 0.14
C ASP A 85 18.96 24.52 -1.36
N ASP A 86 19.84 23.94 -2.18
CA ASP A 86 19.57 23.71 -3.62
C ASP A 86 18.39 22.75 -3.84
N ALA A 87 18.27 21.69 -3.02
CA ALA A 87 17.14 20.76 -3.08
C ALA A 87 15.82 21.45 -2.67
N LEU A 88 15.87 22.32 -1.66
CA LEU A 88 14.71 23.08 -1.18
C LEU A 88 14.24 24.12 -2.20
N LYS A 89 15.19 24.78 -2.89
CA LYS A 89 14.89 25.70 -4.00
C LYS A 89 14.28 24.98 -5.20
N ARG A 90 14.69 23.73 -5.47
CA ARG A 90 14.18 22.91 -6.58
C ARG A 90 12.77 22.37 -6.33
N ALA A 91 12.48 21.96 -5.11
CA ALA A 91 11.18 21.42 -4.73
C ALA A 91 10.52 22.37 -3.72
N PRO A 92 9.60 23.26 -4.16
CA PRO A 92 8.89 24.08 -3.20
C PRO A 92 8.16 23.15 -2.23
N VAL A 93 8.44 23.31 -0.93
CA VAL A 93 7.90 22.45 0.15
C VAL A 93 6.39 22.31 0.04
N ASN A 94 5.71 23.36 -0.41
CA ASN A 94 4.26 23.39 -0.61
C ASN A 94 3.80 22.37 -1.67
N ALA A 95 4.51 22.22 -2.79
CA ALA A 95 4.17 21.24 -3.82
C ALA A 95 4.40 19.79 -3.35
N ALA A 96 5.43 19.56 -2.53
CA ALA A 96 5.65 18.25 -1.92
C ALA A 96 4.57 17.92 -0.88
N ALA A 97 4.14 18.91 -0.10
CA ALA A 97 3.05 18.75 0.86
C ALA A 97 1.70 18.47 0.17
N GLU A 98 1.39 19.18 -0.90
CA GLU A 98 0.19 18.96 -1.73
C GLU A 98 0.20 17.57 -2.38
N SER A 99 1.32 17.16 -2.96
CA SER A 99 1.48 15.82 -3.55
C SER A 99 1.26 14.72 -2.50
N SER A 100 1.75 14.93 -1.28
CA SER A 100 1.54 14.00 -0.16
C SER A 100 0.07 13.93 0.26
N ARG A 101 -0.62 15.08 0.33
CA ARG A 101 -2.07 15.13 0.60
C ARG A 101 -2.86 14.38 -0.47
N GLN A 102 -2.55 14.60 -1.75
CA GLN A 102 -3.19 13.88 -2.87
C GLN A 102 -2.96 12.37 -2.78
N GLN A 103 -1.74 11.94 -2.41
CA GLN A 103 -1.43 10.52 -2.24
C GLN A 103 -2.21 9.89 -1.08
N MET A 104 -2.39 10.59 0.04
CA MET A 104 -3.21 10.11 1.16
C MET A 104 -4.67 9.94 0.75
N GLN A 105 -5.27 10.97 0.14
CA GLN A 105 -6.65 10.89 -0.37
C GLN A 105 -6.83 9.77 -1.39
N TRP A 106 -5.84 9.59 -2.28
CA TRP A 106 -5.83 8.48 -3.22
C TRP A 106 -5.87 7.12 -2.52
N ARG A 107 -5.06 6.93 -1.46
CA ARG A 107 -5.02 5.66 -0.70
C ARG A 107 -6.36 5.40 -0.03
N GLU A 108 -6.95 6.41 0.59
CA GLU A 108 -8.27 6.30 1.23
C GLU A 108 -9.35 5.89 0.22
N LEU A 109 -9.39 6.56 -0.93
CA LEU A 109 -10.33 6.24 -2.01
C LEU A 109 -10.15 4.80 -2.51
N ARG A 110 -8.90 4.37 -2.74
CA ARG A 110 -8.60 3.01 -3.16
C ARG A 110 -9.08 1.99 -2.13
N ASN A 111 -8.88 2.26 -0.85
CA ASN A 111 -9.31 1.36 0.23
C ASN A 111 -10.84 1.22 0.25
N ARG A 112 -11.60 2.30 0.01
CA ARG A 112 -13.07 2.27 -0.03
C ARG A 112 -13.61 1.34 -1.12
N ILE A 113 -12.99 1.33 -2.30
CA ILE A 113 -13.44 0.51 -3.44
C ILE A 113 -12.69 -0.83 -3.57
N ALA A 114 -11.74 -1.13 -2.66
CA ALA A 114 -10.90 -2.31 -2.75
C ALA A 114 -11.70 -3.62 -2.74
N ASN A 115 -12.84 -3.62 -2.04
CA ASN A 115 -13.70 -4.79 -1.88
C ASN A 115 -14.91 -4.84 -2.81
N ASP A 116 -14.94 -3.98 -3.82
CA ASP A 116 -16.05 -3.95 -4.76
C ASP A 116 -16.11 -5.21 -5.64
N ALA A 117 -17.19 -5.99 -5.48
CA ALA A 117 -17.40 -7.23 -6.21
C ALA A 117 -17.49 -7.02 -7.73
N GLY A 118 -18.09 -5.92 -8.18
CA GLY A 118 -18.23 -5.63 -9.60
C GLY A 118 -16.87 -5.39 -10.27
N LEU A 119 -15.99 -4.62 -9.62
CA LEU A 119 -14.65 -4.37 -10.12
C LEU A 119 -13.80 -5.65 -10.11
N LYS A 120 -13.91 -6.47 -9.05
CA LYS A 120 -13.22 -7.76 -8.98
C LYS A 120 -13.68 -8.72 -10.08
N ASN A 121 -14.96 -8.73 -10.42
CA ASN A 121 -15.49 -9.57 -11.49
C ASN A 121 -14.96 -9.13 -12.86
N MET A 122 -14.97 -7.82 -13.15
CA MET A 122 -14.44 -7.28 -14.40
C MET A 122 -12.93 -7.54 -14.55
N LEU A 123 -12.17 -7.45 -13.46
CA LEU A 123 -10.75 -7.77 -13.47
C LEU A 123 -10.52 -9.26 -13.74
N ARG A 124 -11.28 -10.15 -13.08
CA ARG A 124 -11.24 -11.60 -13.32
C ARG A 124 -11.59 -11.96 -14.77
N GLU A 125 -12.60 -11.30 -15.33
CA GLU A 125 -12.97 -11.47 -16.75
C GLU A 125 -11.82 -11.03 -17.68
N ALA A 126 -11.18 -9.90 -17.37
CA ALA A 126 -10.02 -9.42 -18.13
C ALA A 126 -8.83 -10.37 -18.06
N ASP A 127 -8.60 -11.00 -16.90
CA ASP A 127 -7.52 -11.98 -16.72
C ASP A 127 -7.83 -13.33 -17.37
N ALA A 128 -9.10 -13.72 -17.47
CA ALA A 128 -9.55 -14.92 -18.19
C ALA A 128 -9.57 -14.76 -19.73
N ALA A 129 -9.25 -13.57 -20.25
CA ALA A 129 -9.26 -13.30 -21.68
C ALA A 129 -8.24 -14.15 -22.43
N ARG A 130 -8.67 -14.75 -23.55
CA ARG A 130 -7.82 -15.66 -24.35
C ARG A 130 -6.84 -14.93 -25.26
N THR A 131 -7.08 -13.66 -25.55
CA THR A 131 -6.27 -12.87 -26.48
C THR A 131 -5.89 -11.54 -25.84
N ASP A 132 -4.72 -11.01 -26.21
CA ASP A 132 -4.24 -9.71 -25.74
C ASP A 132 -5.19 -8.56 -26.13
N LEU A 133 -5.77 -8.59 -27.33
CA LEU A 133 -6.74 -7.59 -27.76
C LEU A 133 -8.00 -7.61 -26.90
N GLN A 134 -8.53 -8.80 -26.59
CA GLN A 134 -9.67 -8.95 -25.69
C GLN A 134 -9.31 -8.50 -24.28
N LYS A 135 -8.14 -8.90 -23.75
CA LYS A 135 -7.65 -8.47 -22.44
C LYS A 135 -7.60 -6.95 -22.34
N ARG A 136 -7.04 -6.26 -23.33
CA ARG A 136 -6.98 -4.78 -23.34
C ARG A 136 -8.36 -4.12 -23.44
N LYS A 137 -9.28 -4.65 -24.25
CA LYS A 137 -10.67 -4.16 -24.31
C LYS A 137 -11.37 -4.30 -22.95
N LEU A 138 -11.20 -5.44 -22.29
CA LEU A 138 -11.76 -5.68 -20.94
C LEU A 138 -11.09 -4.83 -19.86
N LEU A 139 -9.77 -4.69 -19.88
CA LEU A 139 -9.03 -3.80 -18.98
C LEU A 139 -9.44 -2.33 -19.15
N ARG A 140 -9.70 -1.88 -20.38
CA ARG A 140 -10.22 -0.53 -20.64
C ARG A 140 -11.57 -0.34 -19.95
N ARG A 141 -12.51 -1.27 -20.14
CA ARG A 141 -13.82 -1.26 -19.46
C ARG A 141 -13.67 -1.28 -17.93
N TYR A 142 -12.76 -2.11 -17.41
CA TYR A 142 -12.45 -2.17 -15.98
C TYR A 142 -11.96 -0.81 -15.47
N TYR A 143 -10.99 -0.18 -16.12
CA TYR A 143 -10.48 1.13 -15.69
C TYR A 143 -11.54 2.22 -15.80
N GLU A 144 -12.35 2.23 -16.86
CA GLU A 144 -13.47 3.17 -16.99
C GLU A 144 -14.45 3.04 -15.80
N ALA A 145 -14.87 1.82 -15.46
CA ALA A 145 -15.74 1.57 -14.32
C ALA A 145 -15.06 1.90 -12.97
N TYR A 146 -13.78 1.56 -12.82
CA TYR A 146 -12.98 1.83 -11.63
C TYR A 146 -12.90 3.33 -11.33
N TYR A 147 -12.52 4.15 -12.32
CA TYR A 147 -12.44 5.60 -12.14
C TYR A 147 -13.80 6.28 -12.09
N ALA A 148 -14.84 5.73 -12.72
CA ALA A 148 -16.21 6.25 -12.55
C ALA A 148 -16.68 6.12 -11.10
N ARG A 149 -16.43 4.98 -10.46
CA ARG A 149 -16.77 4.77 -9.04
C ARG A 149 -15.98 5.68 -8.12
N LEU A 150 -14.68 5.84 -8.37
CA LEU A 150 -13.86 6.80 -7.64
C LEU A 150 -14.35 8.24 -7.81
N GLY A 151 -14.71 8.63 -9.04
CA GLY A 151 -15.24 9.96 -9.35
C GLY A 151 -16.57 10.26 -8.66
N ALA A 152 -17.39 9.23 -8.42
CA ALA A 152 -18.63 9.36 -7.66
C ALA A 152 -18.40 9.60 -6.15
N LEU A 153 -17.28 9.12 -5.60
CA LEU A 153 -16.93 9.29 -4.17
C LEU A 153 -16.26 10.63 -3.88
N VAL A 154 -15.73 11.30 -4.90
CA VAL A 154 -14.93 12.52 -4.76
C VAL A 154 -15.77 13.74 -5.08
N SER A 155 -15.83 14.69 -4.16
CA SER A 155 -16.51 15.98 -4.39
C SER A 155 -15.56 17.07 -4.90
N THR A 156 -14.29 17.05 -4.49
CA THR A 156 -13.30 18.11 -4.77
C THR A 156 -12.84 18.11 -6.22
N ALA A 157 -12.69 19.31 -6.81
CA ALA A 157 -12.29 19.47 -8.21
C ALA A 157 -10.84 19.03 -8.48
N GLU A 158 -9.92 19.35 -7.57
CA GLU A 158 -8.50 18.97 -7.69
C GLU A 158 -8.33 17.45 -7.75
N MET A 159 -9.02 16.73 -6.86
CA MET A 159 -8.92 15.28 -6.82
C MET A 159 -9.60 14.63 -8.03
N LYS A 160 -10.67 15.22 -8.57
CA LYS A 160 -11.25 14.80 -9.86
C LYS A 160 -10.26 14.95 -11.01
N ALA A 161 -9.53 16.06 -11.08
CA ALA A 161 -8.50 16.28 -12.10
C ALA A 161 -7.35 15.26 -11.96
N TYR A 162 -6.89 15.01 -10.73
CA TYR A 162 -5.89 13.99 -10.43
C TYR A 162 -6.32 12.59 -10.87
N LEU A 163 -7.57 12.19 -10.57
CA LEU A 163 -8.12 10.91 -11.00
C LEU A 163 -8.24 10.82 -12.53
N LEU A 164 -8.62 11.91 -13.21
CA LEU A 164 -8.73 11.96 -14.66
C LEU A 164 -7.36 11.77 -15.33
N GLU A 165 -6.32 12.44 -14.85
CA GLU A 165 -4.96 12.28 -15.35
C GLU A 165 -4.49 10.83 -15.17
N ARG A 166 -4.72 10.25 -13.99
CA ARG A 166 -4.35 8.87 -13.69
C ARG A 166 -5.09 7.85 -14.57
N LYS A 167 -6.38 8.08 -14.81
CA LYS A 167 -7.19 7.31 -15.77
C LYS A 167 -6.58 7.37 -17.16
N ASN A 168 -6.29 8.57 -17.66
CA ASN A 168 -5.74 8.77 -19.00
C ASN A 168 -4.38 8.10 -19.14
N ARG A 169 -3.54 8.16 -18.10
CA ARG A 169 -2.24 7.46 -18.06
C ARG A 169 -2.41 5.94 -18.14
N GLN A 170 -3.33 5.36 -17.36
CA GLN A 170 -3.56 3.91 -17.38
C GLN A 170 -4.19 3.42 -18.69
N ILE A 171 -5.19 4.12 -19.22
CA ILE A 171 -5.79 3.78 -20.52
C ILE A 171 -4.77 3.97 -21.65
N GLY A 172 -3.96 5.03 -21.57
CA GLY A 172 -2.87 5.31 -22.51
C GLY A 172 -1.83 4.19 -22.53
N ALA A 173 -1.46 3.65 -21.36
CA ALA A 173 -0.54 2.52 -21.25
C ALA A 173 -1.07 1.22 -21.88
N LEU A 174 -2.38 1.09 -22.09
CA LEU A 174 -2.97 -0.05 -22.82
C LEU A 174 -2.91 0.11 -24.35
N GLN A 175 -2.59 1.30 -24.87
CA GLN A 175 -2.52 1.52 -26.31
C GLN A 175 -1.27 0.87 -26.90
N GLN A 176 -1.42 0.18 -28.03
CA GLN A 176 -0.27 -0.36 -28.75
C GLN A 176 0.28 0.68 -29.72
N PRO A 177 1.58 1.03 -29.64
CA PRO A 177 2.16 2.11 -30.43
C PRO A 177 2.19 1.85 -31.94
N ARG A 178 2.18 0.57 -32.36
CA ARG A 178 2.29 0.15 -33.77
C ARG A 178 0.98 -0.30 -34.39
N VAL A 179 -0.13 -0.31 -33.64
CA VAL A 179 -1.44 -0.71 -34.15
C VAL A 179 -2.27 0.55 -34.37
N ARG A 180 -2.82 0.68 -35.59
CA ARG A 180 -3.71 1.81 -35.91
C ARG A 180 -4.86 1.82 -34.90
N PRO A 181 -5.10 2.92 -34.17
CA PRO A 181 -6.20 2.98 -33.21
C PRO A 181 -7.53 2.73 -33.92
N GLU A 182 -8.42 1.95 -33.28
CA GLU A 182 -9.79 1.81 -33.78
C GLU A 182 -10.46 3.19 -33.80
N PRO A 183 -11.17 3.53 -34.90
CA PRO A 183 -11.90 4.79 -34.97
C PRO A 183 -12.98 4.82 -33.89
N PRO A 184 -13.26 6.00 -33.29
CA PRO A 184 -14.34 6.13 -32.31
C PRO A 184 -15.67 5.70 -32.93
N PRO A 185 -16.59 5.09 -32.15
CA PRO A 185 -17.90 4.69 -32.65
C PRO A 185 -18.63 5.92 -33.22
N LYS A 186 -19.05 5.83 -34.49
CA LYS A 186 -19.81 6.90 -35.13
C LYS A 186 -21.15 7.06 -34.38
N PRO A 187 -21.56 8.29 -34.01
CA PRO A 187 -22.89 8.50 -33.44
C PRO A 187 -23.94 8.05 -34.46
N LYS A 188 -24.87 7.19 -34.01
CA LYS A 188 -26.05 6.83 -34.78
C LYS A 188 -27.02 8.02 -34.64
N HIS A 189 -27.20 8.76 -35.73
CA HIS A 189 -28.27 9.75 -35.88
C HIS A 189 -29.57 9.04 -36.23
#